data_AF-M3IR37-F1
#
_entry.id   AF-M3IR37-F1
#
_cell.length_a   1.000
_cell.length_b   1.000
_cell.length_c   1.000
_cell.angle_alpha   90.00
_cell.angle_beta   90.00
_cell.angle_gamma   90.00
#
_symmetry.space_group_name_H-M   'P 1'
#
loop_
_entity.id
_entity.type
_entity.pdbx_description
1 polymer ?
#
loop_
_entity_poly.entity_id
_entity_poly.type
_entity_poly.pdbx_seq_one_letter_code
_entity_poly.pdbx_strand_id
1 'polypeptide(L)'
;MRIFPPTGLIYKLRDKQVHCIEEWEIPEILLCPNSDTILPHPAGFTFRVRVDEQGERIVSEEKMVSAKKPEVWLMGDSIAYGFGLNDSDTIAWKCKRFFNSLDFKFEI
;
A
#
# COMPACT_ATOMS: atom_id res chain seq x y z
N MET A 1 5.03 -36.64 4.80
CA MET A 1 3.79 -35.86 4.62
C MET A 1 4.17 -34.41 4.40
N ARG A 2 3.80 -33.79 3.29
CA ARG A 2 3.94 -32.33 3.11
C ARG A 2 2.80 -31.68 3.88
N ILE A 3 3.09 -31.13 5.06
CA ILE A 3 2.17 -30.26 5.77
C ILE A 3 2.16 -28.97 4.95
N PHE A 4 1.19 -28.83 4.05
CA PHE A 4 0.97 -27.55 3.38
C PHE A 4 0.70 -26.53 4.49
N PRO A 5 1.45 -25.40 4.52
CA PRO A 5 1.21 -24.40 5.54
C PRO A 5 -0.26 -23.99 5.46
N PRO A 6 -0.95 -23.85 6.60
CA PRO A 6 -2.35 -23.44 6.61
C PRO A 6 -2.50 -22.16 5.80
N THR A 7 -3.56 -22.04 5.01
CA THR A 7 -3.76 -20.93 4.05
C THR A 7 -3.57 -19.55 4.70
N GLY A 8 -3.93 -19.43 6.00
CA GLY A 8 -3.70 -18.21 6.79
C GLY A 8 -2.23 -17.89 7.08
N LEU A 9 -1.35 -18.90 7.20
CA LEU A 9 0.09 -18.68 7.36
C LEU A 9 0.72 -18.21 6.05
N ILE A 10 0.34 -18.80 4.90
CA ILE A 10 0.81 -18.35 3.58
C ILE A 10 0.38 -16.89 3.35
N TYR A 11 -0.86 -16.56 3.72
CA TYR A 11 -1.36 -15.19 3.63
C TYR A 11 -0.51 -14.22 4.46
N LYS A 12 -0.32 -14.51 5.75
CA LYS A 12 0.47 -13.66 6.64
C LYS A 12 1.91 -13.48 6.17
N LEU A 13 2.53 -14.56 5.66
CA LEU A 13 3.89 -14.48 5.14
C LEU A 13 4.00 -13.60 3.89
N ARG A 14 3.03 -13.70 2.97
CA ARG A 14 2.99 -12.86 1.77
C ARG A 14 2.68 -11.40 2.08
N ASP A 15 1.79 -11.15 3.03
CA ASP A 15 1.51 -9.80 3.50
C ASP A 15 2.76 -9.14 4.09
N LYS A 16 3.53 -9.89 4.89
CA LYS A 16 4.82 -9.41 5.42
C LYS A 16 5.89 -9.21 4.36
N GLN A 17 5.78 -9.81 3.16
CA GLN A 17 6.72 -9.57 2.06
C GLN A 17 6.54 -8.21 1.37
N VAL A 18 5.40 -7.53 1.60
CA VAL A 18 5.21 -6.16 1.12
C VAL A 18 6.09 -5.19 1.92
N HIS A 19 6.46 -5.56 3.14
CA HIS A 19 7.29 -4.77 4.02
C HIS A 19 8.75 -5.15 3.86
N CYS A 20 9.62 -4.15 3.79
CA CYS A 20 11.06 -4.38 3.73
C CYS A 20 11.57 -4.68 5.13
N ILE A 21 11.77 -5.97 5.40
CA ILE A 21 12.27 -6.47 6.68
C ILE A 21 13.79 -6.37 6.69
N GLU A 22 14.30 -5.20 7.06
CA GLU A 22 15.71 -5.00 7.42
C GLU A 22 15.87 -4.99 8.94
N GLU A 23 16.96 -5.59 9.45
CA GLU A 23 17.20 -5.76 10.90
C GLU A 23 17.33 -4.43 11.68
N TRP A 24 17.51 -3.30 10.98
CA TRP A 24 17.82 -1.99 11.56
C TRP A 24 16.74 -0.92 11.34
N GLU A 25 15.73 -1.19 10.52
CA GLU A 25 14.62 -0.28 10.23
C GLU A 25 13.34 -0.77 10.89
N ILE A 26 12.34 0.11 11.08
CA ILE A 26 11.02 -0.30 11.57
C ILE A 26 10.25 -0.86 10.36
N PRO A 27 10.23 -2.19 10.11
CA PRO A 27 9.82 -2.75 8.82
C PRO A 27 8.35 -2.52 8.54
N GLU A 28 7.57 -2.39 9.59
CA GLU A 28 6.11 -2.38 9.55
C GLU A 28 5.56 -1.00 9.15
N ILE A 29 6.42 0.02 9.11
CA ILE A 29 6.08 1.37 8.66
C ILE A 29 6.34 1.54 7.16
N LEU A 30 7.44 0.97 6.65
CA LEU A 30 7.86 1.15 5.26
C LEU A 30 7.44 -0.02 4.37
N LEU A 31 6.83 0.30 3.23
CA LEU A 31 6.60 -0.68 2.17
C LEU A 31 7.86 -0.80 1.32
N CYS A 32 8.09 -1.97 0.74
CA CYS A 32 9.20 -2.18 -0.16
C CYS A 32 9.07 -1.31 -1.42
N PRO A 33 10.04 -0.43 -1.69
CA PRO A 33 9.99 0.47 -2.84
C PRO A 33 9.90 -0.27 -4.18
N ASN A 34 9.28 0.37 -5.17
CA ASN A 34 9.15 -0.11 -6.55
C ASN A 34 8.53 -1.51 -6.68
N SER A 35 7.59 -1.85 -5.80
CA SER A 35 6.95 -3.16 -5.78
C SER A 35 5.54 -3.13 -6.38
N ASP A 36 5.17 -4.24 -7.03
CA ASP A 36 3.84 -4.44 -7.62
C ASP A 36 3.42 -5.89 -7.38
N THR A 37 2.54 -6.08 -6.40
CA THR A 37 2.22 -7.41 -5.87
C THR A 37 0.73 -7.66 -5.85
N ILE A 38 0.34 -8.90 -6.17
CA ILE A 38 -1.03 -9.40 -6.00
C ILE A 38 -1.07 -10.37 -4.82
N LEU A 39 -1.86 -10.04 -3.81
CA LEU A 39 -1.95 -10.78 -2.56
C LEU A 39 -3.27 -11.54 -2.46
N PRO A 40 -3.25 -12.83 -2.07
CA PRO A 40 -4.47 -13.61 -1.86
C PRO A 40 -5.05 -13.39 -0.46
N HIS A 41 -6.30 -13.00 -0.33
CA HIS A 41 -6.98 -12.87 0.95
C HIS A 41 -7.60 -14.21 1.40
N PRO A 42 -7.62 -14.55 2.71
CA PRO A 42 -8.22 -15.79 3.21
C PRO A 42 -9.71 -15.98 2.88
N ALA A 43 -10.43 -14.88 2.60
CA ALA A 43 -11.82 -14.91 2.17
C ALA A 43 -12.02 -15.25 0.67
N GLY A 44 -10.95 -15.60 -0.06
CA GLY A 44 -11.04 -16.12 -1.43
C GLY A 44 -10.97 -15.08 -2.55
N PHE A 45 -10.64 -13.82 -2.24
CA PHE A 45 -10.37 -12.78 -3.23
C PHE A 45 -8.88 -12.40 -3.27
N THR A 46 -8.47 -11.64 -4.27
CA THR A 46 -7.11 -11.08 -4.36
C THR A 46 -7.17 -9.55 -4.40
N PHE A 47 -6.12 -8.90 -3.93
CA PHE A 47 -5.96 -7.46 -4.06
C PHE A 47 -4.55 -7.10 -4.53
N ARG A 48 -4.43 -6.03 -5.31
CA ARG A 48 -3.16 -5.52 -5.81
C ARG A 48 -2.65 -4.37 -4.95
N VAL A 49 -1.34 -4.38 -4.70
CA VAL A 49 -0.62 -3.36 -3.97
C VAL A 49 0.53 -2.89 -4.85
N ARG A 50 0.56 -1.59 -5.17
CA ARG A 50 1.67 -0.96 -5.87
C ARG A 50 2.33 0.10 -5.00
N VAL A 51 3.64 0.08 -4.98
CA VAL A 51 4.49 0.96 -4.16
C VAL A 51 5.48 1.67 -5.07
N ASP A 52 5.67 2.96 -4.85
CA ASP A 52 6.60 3.78 -5.62
C ASP A 52 8.04 3.70 -5.09
N GLU A 53 8.92 4.54 -5.63
CA GLU A 53 10.34 4.56 -5.26
C GLU A 53 10.61 5.08 -3.85
N GLN A 54 9.63 5.77 -3.23
CA GLN A 54 9.72 6.29 -1.87
C GLN A 54 9.25 5.28 -0.81
N GLY A 55 8.68 4.13 -1.23
CA GLY A 55 8.06 3.19 -0.31
C GLY A 55 6.64 3.57 0.06
N GLU A 56 6.01 4.45 -0.73
CA GLU A 56 4.63 4.91 -0.54
C GLU A 56 3.71 4.14 -1.48
N ARG A 57 2.46 3.91 -1.06
CA ARG A 57 1.50 3.24 -1.93
C ARG A 57 1.02 4.20 -3.01
N ILE A 58 0.95 3.74 -4.26
CA ILE A 58 0.46 4.55 -5.37
C ILE A 58 -1.01 4.93 -5.17
N VAL A 59 -1.29 6.23 -5.10
CA VAL A 59 -2.64 6.80 -4.87
C VAL A 59 -3.33 7.33 -6.14
N SER A 60 -2.65 7.35 -7.28
CA SER A 60 -3.22 7.71 -8.58
C SER A 60 -2.37 7.22 -9.76
N GLU A 61 -2.98 7.00 -10.92
CA GLU A 61 -2.24 6.74 -12.18
C GLU A 61 -1.58 7.99 -12.75
N GLU A 62 -2.02 9.18 -12.34
CA GLU A 62 -1.44 10.46 -12.76
C GLU A 62 -0.06 10.63 -12.13
N LYS A 63 0.99 10.71 -12.95
CA LYS A 63 2.32 11.10 -12.48
C LYS A 63 2.25 12.53 -11.95
N MET A 64 2.78 12.73 -10.75
CA MET A 64 2.73 13.95 -9.93
C MET A 64 2.45 15.26 -10.66
N VAL A 65 1.42 15.95 -10.18
CA VAL A 65 1.16 17.34 -10.50
C VAL A 65 2.08 18.22 -9.66
N SER A 66 2.99 18.94 -10.33
CA SER A 66 3.73 20.16 -9.93
C SER A 66 4.01 20.36 -8.43
N ALA A 67 5.29 20.45 -8.06
CA ALA A 67 5.84 20.73 -6.72
C ALA A 67 5.36 22.02 -6.02
N LYS A 68 4.35 22.72 -6.56
CA LYS A 68 3.78 23.96 -6.02
C LYS A 68 2.49 23.76 -5.21
N LYS A 69 1.98 22.53 -5.09
CA LYS A 69 0.71 22.25 -4.40
C LYS A 69 0.93 21.81 -2.95
N PRO A 70 0.04 22.21 -2.03
CA PRO A 70 0.07 21.76 -0.64
C PRO A 70 -0.06 20.24 -0.55
N GLU A 71 0.74 19.62 0.31
CA GLU A 71 0.87 18.18 0.47
C GLU A 71 0.09 17.68 1.69
N VAL A 72 -0.57 16.54 1.55
CA VAL A 72 -1.36 15.89 2.59
C VAL A 72 -0.78 14.49 2.82
N TRP A 73 -0.33 14.24 4.04
CA TRP A 73 0.19 12.95 4.47
C TRP A 73 -0.88 12.14 5.19
N LEU A 74 -1.07 10.88 4.78
CA LEU A 74 -1.91 9.93 5.50
C LEU A 74 -1.04 8.91 6.24
N MET A 75 -0.76 9.19 7.51
CA MET A 75 0.01 8.29 8.36
C MET A 75 -0.93 7.43 9.21
N GLY A 76 -0.61 6.13 9.35
CA GLY A 76 -1.36 5.22 10.21
C GLY A 76 -0.86 3.79 10.10
N ASP A 77 -1.72 2.85 10.46
CA ASP A 77 -1.42 1.42 10.46
C ASP A 77 -1.96 0.73 9.18
N SER A 78 -2.30 -0.56 9.31
CA SER A 78 -2.92 -1.35 8.25
C SER A 78 -4.15 -0.71 7.58
N ILE A 79 -4.89 0.16 8.28
CA ILE A 79 -6.04 0.87 7.71
C ILE A 79 -5.59 1.98 6.77
N ALA A 80 -4.60 2.79 7.17
CA ALA A 80 -4.06 3.88 6.36
C ALA A 80 -3.42 3.33 5.06
N TYR A 81 -2.69 2.24 5.19
CA TYR A 81 -2.11 1.48 4.08
C TYR A 81 -3.17 0.91 3.11
N GLY A 82 -4.39 0.65 3.58
CA GLY A 82 -5.43 0.00 2.78
C GLY A 82 -5.25 -1.51 2.67
N PHE A 83 -4.98 -2.16 3.80
CA PHE A 83 -4.89 -3.61 3.90
C PHE A 83 -6.13 -4.31 3.35
N GLY A 84 -5.92 -5.32 2.49
CA GLY A 84 -7.01 -6.08 1.88
C GLY A 84 -7.77 -5.36 0.76
N LEU A 85 -7.32 -4.18 0.34
CA LEU A 85 -7.96 -3.36 -0.69
C LEU A 85 -7.08 -3.25 -1.94
N ASN A 86 -7.71 -3.13 -3.11
CA ASN A 86 -7.01 -2.67 -4.32
C ASN A 86 -6.69 -1.18 -4.20
N ASP A 87 -5.71 -0.70 -4.96
CA ASP A 87 -5.27 0.71 -4.91
C ASP A 87 -6.45 1.69 -5.01
N SER A 88 -7.36 1.48 -5.97
CA SER A 88 -8.54 2.32 -6.19
C SER A 88 -9.55 2.35 -5.03
N ASP A 89 -9.52 1.33 -4.17
CA ASP A 89 -10.46 1.17 -3.06
C ASP A 89 -9.92 1.75 -1.75
N THR A 90 -8.62 2.04 -1.68
CA THR A 90 -7.96 2.63 -0.51
C THR A 90 -8.52 4.01 -0.20
N ILE A 91 -8.47 4.39 1.09
CA ILE A 91 -8.86 5.73 1.54
C ILE A 91 -7.99 6.79 0.86
N ALA A 92 -6.70 6.53 0.74
CA ALA A 92 -5.74 7.45 0.16
C ALA A 92 -6.01 7.76 -1.32
N TRP A 93 -6.34 6.73 -2.12
CA TRP A 93 -6.74 6.94 -3.51
C TRP A 93 -8.00 7.78 -3.64
N LYS A 94 -9.01 7.50 -2.80
CA LYS A 94 -10.26 8.26 -2.75
C LYS A 94 -10.03 9.70 -2.30
N CYS A 95 -9.17 9.91 -1.31
CA CYS A 95 -8.74 11.22 -0.84
C CYS A 95 -8.00 11.98 -1.93
N LYS A 96 -7.04 11.36 -2.65
CA LYS A 96 -6.34 11.98 -3.77
C LYS A 96 -7.32 12.50 -4.83
N ARG A 97 -8.34 11.71 -5.18
CA ARG A 97 -9.40 12.13 -6.12
C ARG A 97 -10.18 13.34 -5.61
N PHE A 98 -10.53 13.36 -4.32
CA PHE A 98 -11.23 14.49 -3.71
C PHE A 98 -10.36 15.75 -3.64
N PHE A 99 -9.12 15.61 -3.20
CA PHE A 99 -8.16 16.70 -3.01
C PHE A 99 -7.62 17.27 -4.33
N ASN A 100 -7.54 16.46 -5.40
CA ASN A 100 -7.28 16.97 -6.75
C ASN A 100 -8.36 17.95 -7.21
N SER A 101 -9.62 17.78 -6.81
CA SER A 101 -10.68 18.76 -7.10
C SER A 101 -10.52 20.07 -6.33
N LEU A 102 -9.66 20.08 -5.30
CA LEU A 102 -9.34 21.21 -4.43
C LEU A 102 -7.90 21.75 -4.61
N ASP A 103 -7.15 21.22 -5.59
CA ASP A 103 -5.76 21.61 -5.91
C ASP A 103 -4.66 21.20 -4.90
N PHE A 104 -4.84 20.08 -4.19
CA PHE A 104 -3.87 19.52 -3.21
C PHE A 104 -3.10 18.28 -3.76
N LYS A 105 -1.87 18.07 -3.25
CA LYS A 105 -1.03 16.86 -3.40
C LYS A 105 -1.31 15.91 -2.22
N PHE A 106 -1.32 14.60 -2.44
CA PHE A 106 -1.66 13.61 -1.42
C PHE A 106 -0.67 12.45 -1.53
N GLU A 107 -0.10 12.06 -0.40
CA GLU A 107 0.96 11.06 -0.22
C GLU A 107 0.64 10.20 1.01
N ILE A 108 1.19 8.97 1.05
CA ILE A 108 1.00 8.03 2.16
C ILE A 108 2.35 7.73 2.80
#